data_AF-A0A3E0K309-F1
#
_entry.id   AF-A0A3E0K309-F1
#
_cell.length_a   1.000
_cell.length_b   1.000
_cell.length_c   1.000
_cell.angle_alpha   90.00
_cell.angle_beta   90.00
_cell.angle_gamma   90.00
#
_symmetry.space_group_name_H-M   'P 1'
#
loop_
_entity.id
_entity.type
_entity.pdbx_description
1 polymer ?
#
loop_
_entity_poly.entity_id
_entity_poly.type
_entity_poly.pdbx_seq_one_letter_code
_entity_poly.pdbx_strand_id
1 'polypeptide(L)'
;MQRVTNCVFFKDGKVLMLRKPSRGFWALPGGKMEPKETVKEAVVREYLEETGIRIKDPVLKSISTFLVDEGNGVHEWMMFTFLAKDGEGQTKETTDEGILQWQPVQEIGNLPMAEGDRFIIRHALNGNEIMYNSFHYSSDYRLLSYRLDPELA
;
A
#
# COMPACT_ATOMS: atom_id res chain seq x y z
N MET A 1 -12.39 -1.45 14.00
CA MET A 1 -11.22 -1.89 13.21
C MET A 1 -11.44 -1.51 11.76
N GLN A 2 -10.57 -0.65 11.21
CA GLN A 2 -10.64 -0.21 9.81
C GLN A 2 -10.01 -1.28 8.89
N ARG A 3 -10.52 -1.41 7.67
CA ARG A 3 -9.95 -2.27 6.62
C ARG A 3 -9.61 -1.41 5.42
N VAL A 4 -8.38 -1.54 4.92
CA VAL A 4 -7.83 -0.71 3.84
C VAL A 4 -7.30 -1.63 2.76
N THR A 5 -7.38 -1.21 1.50
CA THR A 5 -6.75 -1.89 0.39
C THR A 5 -5.88 -0.92 -0.40
N ASN A 6 -4.77 -1.39 -0.94
CA ASN A 6 -3.94 -0.62 -1.87
C ASN A 6 -3.31 -1.54 -2.91
N CYS A 7 -2.70 -0.94 -3.94
CA CYS A 7 -2.12 -1.72 -5.03
C CYS A 7 -0.72 -1.23 -5.42
N VAL A 8 0.21 -2.17 -5.54
CA VAL A 8 1.43 -2.02 -6.32
C VAL A 8 1.06 -2.18 -7.78
N PHE A 9 0.80 -1.07 -8.48
CA PHE A 9 0.61 -1.11 -9.92
C PHE A 9 1.96 -1.02 -10.62
N PHE A 10 2.46 -2.16 -11.08
CA PHE A 10 3.75 -2.29 -11.75
C PHE A 10 3.58 -2.19 -13.27
N LYS A 11 4.26 -1.24 -13.89
CA LYS A 11 4.26 -1.07 -15.36
C LYS A 11 5.60 -0.51 -15.82
N ASP A 12 6.18 -1.13 -16.85
CA ASP A 12 7.42 -0.67 -17.51
C ASP A 12 8.58 -0.37 -16.52
N GLY A 13 8.76 -1.25 -15.53
CA GLY A 13 9.83 -1.10 -14.53
C GLY A 13 9.57 -0.04 -13.45
N LYS A 14 8.34 0.50 -13.38
CA LYS A 14 7.93 1.54 -12.44
C LYS A 14 6.71 1.12 -11.63
N VAL A 15 6.52 1.77 -10.49
CA VAL A 15 5.31 1.67 -9.66
C VAL A 15 4.68 3.05 -9.54
N LEU A 16 3.36 3.14 -9.70
CA LEU A 16 2.64 4.38 -9.43
C LEU A 16 2.49 4.57 -7.92
N MET A 17 3.06 5.65 -7.40
CA MET A 17 3.08 5.98 -5.98
C MET A 17 2.40 7.33 -5.75
N LEU A 18 1.84 7.52 -4.56
CA LEU A 18 1.27 8.78 -4.09
C LEU A 18 2.24 9.43 -3.11
N ARG A 19 2.60 10.69 -3.37
CA ARG A 19 3.35 11.53 -2.41
C ARG A 19 2.37 12.40 -1.63
N LYS A 20 2.21 12.12 -0.34
CA LYS A 20 1.34 12.91 0.55
C LYS A 20 1.99 14.25 0.90
N PRO A 21 1.23 15.36 0.97
CA PRO A 21 1.74 16.65 1.45
C PRO A 21 2.28 16.56 2.88
N SER A 22 1.70 15.67 3.70
CA SER A 22 2.16 15.40 5.07
C SER A 22 3.53 14.70 5.05
N ARG A 23 4.47 15.15 5.89
CA ARG A 23 5.84 14.61 6.09
C ARG A 23 6.65 14.26 4.82
N GLY A 24 6.15 14.56 3.62
CA GLY A 24 6.69 14.13 2.34
C GLY A 24 6.63 12.61 2.09
N PHE A 25 5.81 11.86 2.82
CA PHE A 25 5.80 10.39 2.73
C PHE A 25 5.16 9.89 1.43
N TRP A 26 5.71 8.80 0.92
CA TRP A 26 5.19 8.05 -0.21
C TRP A 26 4.36 6.87 0.29
N ALA A 27 3.25 6.62 -0.41
CA ALA A 27 2.35 5.51 -0.14
C ALA A 27 1.87 4.87 -1.46
N LEU A 28 1.34 3.66 -1.37
CA LEU A 28 0.61 3.03 -2.46
C LEU A 28 -0.81 3.62 -2.54
N PRO A 29 -1.30 3.98 -3.74
CA PRO A 29 -2.68 4.41 -3.91
C PRO A 29 -3.68 3.29 -3.53
N GLY A 30 -4.81 3.68 -2.97
CA GLY A 30 -5.83 2.82 -2.40
C GLY A 30 -6.68 3.54 -1.35
N GLY A 31 -7.52 2.80 -0.65
CA GLY A 31 -8.42 3.40 0.32
C GLY A 31 -9.21 2.41 1.15
N LYS A 32 -10.25 2.93 1.80
CA LYS A 32 -11.01 2.20 2.82
C LYS A 32 -12.01 1.27 2.18
N MET A 33 -12.22 0.11 2.78
CA MET A 33 -13.29 -0.76 2.35
C MET A 33 -14.66 -0.24 2.78
N GLU A 34 -15.60 -0.23 1.85
CA GLU A 34 -17.03 -0.04 2.07
C GLU A 34 -17.71 -1.31 2.62
N PRO A 35 -18.94 -1.19 3.16
CA PRO A 35 -19.73 -2.35 3.52
C PRO A 35 -20.08 -3.21 2.29
N LYS A 36 -20.03 -4.54 2.46
CA LYS A 36 -20.46 -5.57 1.49
C LYS A 36 -19.57 -5.80 0.27
N GLU A 37 -18.52 -5.01 0.05
CA GLU A 37 -17.52 -5.32 -0.98
C GLU A 37 -16.48 -6.36 -0.50
N THR A 38 -16.00 -7.17 -1.44
CA THR A 38 -14.80 -7.98 -1.28
C THR A 38 -13.56 -7.07 -1.28
N VAL A 39 -12.44 -7.56 -0.72
CA VAL A 39 -11.15 -6.84 -0.77
C VAL A 39 -10.70 -6.54 -2.21
N LYS A 40 -11.10 -7.37 -3.18
CA LYS A 40 -10.73 -7.22 -4.59
C LYS A 40 -11.60 -6.16 -5.29
N GLU A 41 -12.88 -6.07 -4.96
CA GLU A 41 -13.75 -4.99 -5.44
C GLU A 41 -13.29 -3.64 -4.89
N ALA A 42 -12.98 -3.59 -3.59
CA ALA A 42 -12.47 -2.39 -2.92
C ALA A 42 -11.23 -1.82 -3.62
N VAL A 43 -10.20 -2.65 -3.85
CA VAL A 43 -8.96 -2.17 -4.46
C VAL A 43 -9.16 -1.69 -5.91
N VAL A 44 -10.04 -2.33 -6.69
CA VAL A 44 -10.32 -1.88 -8.07
C VAL A 44 -11.07 -0.55 -8.07
N ARG A 45 -12.03 -0.37 -7.16
CA ARG A 45 -12.81 0.87 -7.02
C ARG A 45 -11.93 2.03 -6.53
N GLU A 46 -11.30 1.87 -5.38
CA GLU A 46 -10.44 2.90 -4.75
C GLU A 46 -9.31 3.33 -5.68
N TYR A 47 -8.61 2.36 -6.31
CA TYR A 47 -7.51 2.70 -7.19
C TYR A 47 -7.95 3.50 -8.42
N LEU A 48 -9.13 3.19 -8.98
CA LEU A 48 -9.71 3.96 -10.08
C LEU A 48 -10.12 5.36 -9.63
N GLU A 49 -10.80 5.48 -8.49
CA GLU A 49 -11.23 6.77 -7.92
C GLU A 49 -10.03 7.67 -7.63
N GLU A 50 -8.97 7.12 -7.06
CA GLU A 50 -7.81 7.91 -6.67
C GLU A 50 -6.90 8.22 -7.87
N THR A 51 -6.64 7.25 -8.75
CA THR A 51 -5.60 7.39 -9.78
C THR A 51 -6.11 7.63 -11.19
N GLY A 52 -7.40 7.39 -11.46
CA GLY A 52 -7.94 7.36 -12.81
C GLY A 52 -7.62 6.07 -13.59
N ILE A 53 -6.97 5.09 -12.96
CA ILE A 53 -6.59 3.81 -13.57
C ILE A 53 -7.47 2.69 -13.02
N ARG A 54 -8.17 1.99 -13.91
CA ARG A 54 -8.84 0.73 -13.60
C ARG A 54 -7.84 -0.41 -13.76
N ILE A 55 -7.28 -0.88 -12.65
CA ILE A 55 -6.38 -2.04 -12.61
C ILE A 55 -7.11 -3.33 -13.00
N LYS A 56 -6.41 -4.24 -13.69
CA LYS A 56 -6.92 -5.54 -14.14
C LYS A 56 -6.23 -6.68 -13.40
N ASP A 57 -7.03 -7.70 -13.09
CA ASP A 57 -6.61 -8.93 -12.41
C ASP A 57 -5.65 -8.73 -11.22
N PRO A 58 -5.95 -7.85 -10.25
CA PRO A 58 -5.06 -7.65 -9.11
C PRO A 58 -4.94 -8.94 -8.29
N VAL A 59 -3.71 -9.29 -7.93
CA VAL A 59 -3.36 -10.47 -7.13
C VAL A 59 -3.00 -10.03 -5.72
N LEU A 60 -3.62 -10.62 -4.70
CA LEU A 60 -3.31 -10.31 -3.31
C LEU A 60 -1.88 -10.76 -2.98
N LYS A 61 -1.08 -9.87 -2.42
CA LYS A 61 0.34 -10.12 -2.08
C LYS A 61 0.65 -9.97 -0.60
N SER A 62 -0.13 -9.17 0.13
CA SER A 62 0.09 -8.94 1.56
C SER A 62 -1.22 -8.81 2.32
N ILE A 63 -1.27 -9.42 3.51
CA ILE A 63 -2.29 -9.21 4.53
C ILE A 63 -1.57 -8.70 5.77
N SER A 64 -1.84 -7.45 6.13
CA SER A 64 -1.05 -6.71 7.11
C SER A 64 -1.92 -6.24 8.27
N THR A 65 -1.46 -6.43 9.50
CA THR A 65 -2.02 -5.77 10.69
C THR A 65 -1.10 -4.66 11.13
N PHE A 66 -1.61 -3.43 11.20
CA PHE A 66 -0.88 -2.28 11.69
C PHE A 66 -1.37 -1.89 13.07
N LEU A 67 -0.42 -1.67 13.98
CA LEU A 67 -0.65 -1.21 15.34
C LEU A 67 0.14 0.08 15.55
N VAL A 68 -0.51 1.13 16.04
CA VAL A 68 0.13 2.40 16.41
C VAL A 68 -0.20 2.74 17.85
N ASP A 69 0.81 2.99 18.67
CA ASP A 69 0.61 3.45 20.06
C ASP A 69 -0.12 4.81 20.08
N GLU A 70 -1.19 4.92 20.87
CA GLU A 70 -1.97 6.15 21.03
C GLU A 70 -2.30 6.39 22.51
N GLY A 71 -1.57 7.30 23.17
CA GLY A 71 -1.87 7.74 24.54
C GLY A 71 -2.04 6.58 25.53
N ASN A 72 -3.28 6.14 25.73
CA ASN A 72 -3.67 5.08 26.66
C ASN A 72 -4.09 3.76 25.96
N GLY A 73 -3.82 3.59 24.66
CA GLY A 73 -4.23 2.43 23.89
C GLY A 73 -3.42 2.25 22.60
N VAL A 74 -3.94 1.42 21.70
CA VAL A 74 -3.35 1.10 20.40
C VAL A 74 -4.42 1.28 19.33
N HIS A 75 -4.10 2.04 18.29
CA HIS A 75 -4.91 2.10 17.08
C HIS A 75 -4.54 0.94 16.15
N GLU A 76 -5.54 0.15 15.77
CA GLU A 76 -5.35 -1.06 14.95
C GLU A 76 -6.20 -1.02 13.67
N TRP A 77 -5.55 -1.35 12.55
CA TRP A 77 -6.23 -1.56 11.27
C TRP A 77 -5.58 -2.67 10.44
N MET A 78 -6.34 -3.18 9.47
CA MET A 78 -5.87 -4.15 8.49
C MET A 78 -5.65 -3.51 7.12
N MET A 79 -4.62 -3.96 6.41
CA MET A 79 -4.34 -3.56 5.04
C MET A 79 -4.14 -4.78 4.13
N PHE A 80 -4.80 -4.76 2.98
CA PHE A 80 -4.68 -5.78 1.94
C PHE A 80 -3.98 -5.16 0.73
N THR A 81 -2.74 -5.57 0.46
CA THR A 81 -1.97 -5.05 -0.68
C THR A 81 -2.01 -6.00 -1.84
N PHE A 82 -2.41 -5.48 -2.99
CA PHE A 82 -2.44 -6.19 -4.26
C PHE A 82 -1.25 -5.81 -5.15
N LEU A 83 -0.97 -6.65 -6.13
CA LEU A 83 -0.12 -6.37 -7.28
C LEU A 83 -0.97 -6.46 -8.55
N ALA A 84 -0.89 -5.44 -9.39
CA ALA A 84 -1.43 -5.47 -10.74
C ALA A 84 -0.34 -5.11 -11.75
N LYS A 85 -0.39 -5.74 -12.92
CA LYS A 85 0.56 -5.49 -14.04
C LYS A 85 -0.12 -4.98 -15.30
N ASP A 86 -1.45 -4.94 -15.29
CA ASP A 86 -2.26 -4.43 -16.39
C ASP A 86 -3.38 -3.54 -15.82
N GLY A 87 -3.82 -2.59 -16.64
CA GLY A 87 -4.79 -1.58 -16.27
C GLY A 87 -5.03 -0.58 -17.39
N GLU A 88 -6.19 0.05 -17.36
CA GLU A 88 -6.64 1.01 -18.38
C GLU A 88 -7.05 2.34 -17.75
N GLY A 89 -7.00 3.41 -18.55
CA GLY A 89 -7.27 4.77 -18.10
C GLY A 89 -6.03 5.65 -18.16
N GLN A 90 -6.23 6.92 -17.79
CA GLN A 90 -5.18 7.93 -17.76
C GLN A 90 -4.91 8.30 -16.30
N THR A 91 -3.63 8.26 -15.92
CA THR A 91 -3.20 8.65 -14.59
C THR A 91 -3.55 10.11 -14.32
N LYS A 92 -4.21 10.37 -13.19
CA LYS A 92 -4.38 11.73 -12.65
C LYS A 92 -3.03 12.25 -12.17
N GLU A 93 -2.80 13.56 -12.27
CA GLU A 93 -1.59 14.17 -11.71
C GLU A 93 -1.68 14.36 -10.18
N THR A 94 -2.89 14.68 -9.70
CA THR A 94 -3.15 14.98 -8.29
C THR A 94 -4.38 14.24 -7.79
N THR A 95 -4.41 14.03 -6.48
CA THR A 95 -5.55 13.52 -5.71
C THR A 95 -5.80 14.48 -4.54
N ASP A 96 -6.91 14.31 -3.84
CA ASP A 96 -7.16 15.07 -2.61
C ASP A 96 -6.10 14.76 -1.52
N GLU A 97 -5.40 13.64 -1.65
CA GLU A 97 -4.38 13.17 -0.72
C GLU A 97 -2.94 13.51 -1.14
N GLY A 98 -2.70 14.00 -2.37
CA GLY A 98 -1.34 14.36 -2.81
C GLY A 98 -1.07 14.31 -4.31
N ILE A 99 0.18 14.02 -4.67
CA ILE A 99 0.66 14.01 -6.06
C ILE A 99 0.99 12.58 -6.46
N LEU A 100 0.46 12.14 -7.60
CA LEU A 100 0.74 10.81 -8.16
C LEU A 100 1.97 10.87 -9.06
N GLN A 101 2.94 9.98 -8.82
CA GLN A 101 4.15 9.91 -9.62
C GLN A 101 4.60 8.46 -9.82
N TRP A 102 5.03 8.17 -11.04
CA TRP A 102 5.65 6.90 -11.40
C TRP A 102 7.10 6.86 -10.89
N GLN A 103 7.40 5.89 -10.02
CA GLN A 103 8.72 5.71 -9.42
C GLN A 103 9.40 4.48 -10.00
N PRO A 104 10.67 4.58 -10.47
CA PRO A 104 11.45 3.40 -10.84
C PRO A 104 11.53 2.42 -9.67
N VAL A 105 11.37 1.13 -9.94
CA VAL A 105 11.40 0.09 -8.89
C VAL A 105 12.67 0.16 -8.05
N GLN A 106 13.81 0.47 -8.68
CA GLN A 106 15.11 0.56 -8.03
C GLN A 106 15.20 1.72 -7.04
N GLU A 107 14.38 2.77 -7.21
CA GLU A 107 14.39 3.97 -6.36
C GLU A 107 13.41 3.87 -5.18
N ILE A 108 12.42 2.96 -5.24
CA ILE A 108 11.39 2.82 -4.19
C ILE A 108 12.04 2.61 -2.82
N GLY A 109 13.13 1.84 -2.75
CA GLY A 109 13.87 1.58 -1.52
C GLY A 109 14.46 2.82 -0.84
N ASN A 110 14.57 3.95 -1.55
CA ASN A 110 15.13 5.20 -1.05
C ASN A 110 14.07 6.26 -0.73
N LEU A 111 12.80 6.01 -1.10
CA LEU A 111 11.72 6.98 -0.87
C LEU A 111 11.38 7.06 0.63
N PRO A 112 11.08 8.27 1.15
CA PRO A 112 10.56 8.43 2.51
C PRO A 112 9.16 7.82 2.59
N MET A 113 8.98 6.79 3.41
CA MET A 113 7.72 6.07 3.60
C MET A 113 7.70 5.40 4.98
N ALA A 114 6.58 4.80 5.37
CA ALA A 114 6.57 3.91 6.52
C ALA A 114 7.39 2.64 6.22
N GLU A 115 8.26 2.23 7.15
CA GLU A 115 9.17 1.09 6.91
C GLU A 115 8.44 -0.23 6.61
N GLY A 116 7.24 -0.43 7.16
CA GLY A 116 6.36 -1.56 6.83
C GLY A 116 5.99 -1.62 5.35
N ASP A 117 5.69 -0.48 4.73
CA ASP A 117 5.35 -0.40 3.31
C ASP A 117 6.54 -0.81 2.44
N ARG A 118 7.77 -0.52 2.88
CA ARG A 118 9.00 -0.94 2.19
C ARG A 118 9.09 -2.46 2.08
N PHE A 119 8.80 -3.18 3.17
CA PHE A 119 8.76 -4.64 3.19
C PHE A 119 7.64 -5.19 2.30
N ILE A 120 6.45 -4.58 2.38
CA ILE A 120 5.28 -4.98 1.58
C ILE A 120 5.55 -4.83 0.08
N ILE A 121 6.06 -3.67 -0.36
CA ILE A 121 6.33 -3.42 -1.78
C ILE A 121 7.41 -4.36 -2.30
N ARG A 122 8.49 -4.56 -1.52
CA ARG A 122 9.56 -5.50 -1.88
C ARG A 122 9.02 -6.93 -2.06
N HIS A 123 8.17 -7.41 -1.13
CA HIS A 123 7.55 -8.73 -1.25
C HIS A 123 6.58 -8.81 -2.43
N ALA A 124 5.74 -7.79 -2.63
CA ALA A 124 4.76 -7.78 -3.72
C ALA A 124 5.43 -7.89 -5.09
N LEU A 125 6.59 -7.26 -5.28
CA LEU A 125 7.34 -7.27 -6.54
C LEU A 125 8.16 -8.56 -6.78
N ASN A 126 8.66 -9.20 -5.72
CA ASN A 126 9.67 -10.28 -5.85
C ASN A 126 9.21 -11.65 -5.31
N GLY A 127 8.28 -11.67 -4.35
CA GLY A 127 7.78 -12.90 -3.74
C GLY A 127 6.69 -13.56 -4.56
N ASN A 128 6.55 -14.87 -4.44
CA ASN A 128 5.50 -15.64 -5.13
C ASN A 128 4.26 -15.86 -4.27
N GLU A 129 4.44 -15.96 -2.95
CA GLU A 129 3.37 -16.26 -2.00
C GLU A 129 2.69 -14.99 -1.48
N ILE A 130 1.64 -15.17 -0.67
CA ILE A 130 1.04 -14.09 0.12
C ILE A 130 1.90 -13.92 1.36
N MET A 131 2.25 -12.67 1.70
CA MET A 131 2.88 -12.34 2.97
C MET A 131 1.83 -12.00 4.02
N TYR A 132 1.94 -12.61 5.18
CA TYR A 132 1.18 -12.30 6.39
C TYR A 132 2.11 -11.55 7.33
N ASN A 133 1.71 -10.35 7.77
CA ASN A 133 2.60 -9.53 8.56
C ASN A 133 1.87 -8.67 9.58
N SER A 134 2.65 -8.25 10.58
CA SER A 134 2.23 -7.30 11.59
C SER A 134 3.32 -6.28 11.82
N PHE A 135 2.94 -5.00 11.86
CA PHE A 135 3.83 -3.88 12.13
C PHE A 135 3.33 -3.10 13.33
N HIS A 136 4.20 -2.87 14.31
CA HIS A 136 3.90 -2.06 15.49
C HIS A 136 4.74 -0.80 15.48
N TYR A 137 4.08 0.34 15.51
CA TYR A 137 4.65 1.67 15.47
C TYR A 137 4.39 2.43 16.76
N SER A 138 5.30 3.36 17.07
CA SER A 138 5.06 4.41 18.06
C SER A 138 4.08 5.46 17.56
N SER A 139 3.60 6.32 18.46
CA SER A 139 2.72 7.45 18.15
C SER A 139 3.29 8.46 17.14
N ASP A 140 4.62 8.52 17.01
CA ASP A 140 5.32 9.33 16.00
C ASP A 140 5.61 8.58 14.69
N TYR A 141 5.03 7.38 14.50
CA TYR A 141 5.16 6.52 13.31
C TYR A 141 6.58 5.96 13.09
N ARG A 142 7.34 5.70 14.16
CA ARG A 142 8.59 4.93 14.08
C ARG A 142 8.27 3.45 14.28
N LEU A 143 8.81 2.58 13.42
CA LEU A 143 8.60 1.15 13.51
C LEU A 143 9.32 0.60 14.76
N LEU A 144 8.56 0.04 15.70
CA LEU A 144 9.07 -0.53 16.96
C LEU A 144 9.36 -2.02 16.82
N SER A 145 8.45 -2.78 16.19
CA SER A 145 8.63 -4.21 15.93
C SER A 145 7.80 -4.65 14.73
N TYR A 146 8.17 -5.81 14.16
CA TYR A 146 7.43 -6.42 13.07
C TYR A 146 7.56 -7.94 13.07
N ARG A 147 6.62 -8.61 12.41
CA ARG A 147 6.68 -10.05 12.07
C ARG A 147 6.29 -10.22 10.62
N LEU A 148 7.05 -11.01 9.87
CA LEU A 148 6.79 -11.32 8.46
C LEU A 148 6.74 -12.85 8.28
N ASP A 149 5.78 -13.32 7.50
CA ASP A 149 5.70 -14.71 7.06
C ASP A 149 5.22 -14.74 5.59
N PRO A 150 6.03 -15.18 4.63
CA PRO A 150 7.41 -15.64 4.80
C PRO A 150 8.35 -14.49 5.20
N GLU A 151 9.48 -14.84 5.82
CA GLU A 151 10.56 -13.88 6.03
C GLU A 151 11.13 -13.42 4.67
N LEU A 152 11.58 -12.16 4.60
CA LEU A 152 12.25 -11.65 3.41
C LEU A 152 13.64 -12.26 3.29
N ALA A 153 13.94 -12.84 2.13
CA ALA A 153 15.29 -13.30 1.78
C ALA A 153 16.31 -12.16 1.66
#